data_AF-A0A0N9N871-F1
#
_entry.id   AF-A0A0N9N871-F1
#
_cell.length_a   1.000
_cell.length_b   1.000
_cell.length_c   1.000
_cell.angle_alpha   90.00
_cell.angle_beta   90.00
_cell.angle_gamma   90.00
#
_symmetry.space_group_name_H-M   'P 1'
#
loop_
_entity.id
_entity.type
_entity.pdbx_description
1 polymer ?
#
loop_
_entity_poly.entity_id
_entity_poly.type
_entity_poly.pdbx_seq_one_letter_code
_entity_poly.pdbx_strand_id
1 'polypeptide(L)'
;MVDASDVFSESAFDAALERIWVRFRCELADLLDGMTADHPITVYALWTEMFGPQPTIAFTHTGNSRLRLTVAARDLYPYGPEDAERVALLTAEGWRSLRDGTCIREFAQRRVDAAAMAAQYALRDVWDVPDPTYLVSDQDRELRTFVTSRAAAREPKMR
;
A
#
# COMPACT_ATOMS: atom_id res chain seq x y z
N MET A 1 13.71 30.52 -33.78
CA MET A 1 14.18 29.26 -33.17
C MET A 1 13.58 29.21 -31.78
N VAL A 2 12.48 28.48 -31.64
CA VAL A 2 11.88 28.21 -30.32
C VAL A 2 12.34 26.81 -29.99
N ASP A 3 13.20 26.71 -28.99
CA ASP A 3 13.69 25.43 -28.49
C ASP A 3 12.49 24.71 -27.86
N ALA A 4 12.11 23.58 -28.45
CA ALA A 4 10.99 22.76 -28.02
C ALA A 4 11.40 21.90 -26.82
N SER A 5 11.98 22.53 -25.79
CA SER A 5 12.35 21.86 -24.56
C SER A 5 11.09 21.67 -23.70
N ASP A 6 10.65 20.42 -23.64
CA ASP A 6 9.94 19.82 -22.50
C ASP A 6 8.53 20.32 -22.22
N VAL A 7 7.60 20.03 -23.13
CA VAL A 7 6.17 20.08 -22.83
C VAL A 7 5.86 18.92 -21.88
N PHE A 8 5.73 19.21 -20.58
CA PHE A 8 5.22 18.26 -19.60
C PHE A 8 3.88 17.68 -20.11
N SER A 9 3.84 16.36 -20.26
CA SER A 9 2.62 15.64 -20.62
C SER A 9 2.01 15.03 -19.37
N GLU A 10 0.95 15.65 -18.86
CA GLU A 10 0.16 15.17 -17.72
C GLU A 10 -0.30 13.71 -17.94
N SER A 11 -0.81 13.38 -19.12
CA SER A 11 -1.20 12.02 -19.47
C SER A 11 -0.06 11.00 -19.41
N ALA A 12 1.17 11.42 -19.75
CA ALA A 12 2.33 10.54 -19.67
C ALA A 12 2.78 10.31 -18.23
N PHE A 13 2.66 11.34 -17.39
CA PHE A 13 2.89 11.27 -15.95
C PHE A 13 1.88 10.35 -15.27
N ASP A 14 0.58 10.54 -15.51
CA ASP A 14 -0.48 9.69 -14.94
C ASP A 14 -0.30 8.22 -15.35
N ALA A 15 0.00 7.97 -16.63
CA ALA A 15 0.27 6.63 -17.11
C ALA A 15 1.53 6.02 -16.47
N ALA A 16 2.54 6.83 -16.13
CA ALA A 16 3.71 6.36 -15.40
C ALA A 16 3.35 6.00 -13.96
N LEU A 17 2.59 6.85 -13.27
CA LEU A 17 2.15 6.60 -11.90
C LEU A 17 1.28 5.34 -11.82
N GLU A 18 0.38 5.14 -12.77
CA GLU A 18 -0.44 3.92 -12.83
C GLU A 18 0.42 2.65 -12.98
N ARG A 19 1.49 2.70 -13.79
CA ARG A 19 2.43 1.57 -13.91
C ARG A 19 3.14 1.27 -12.59
N ILE A 20 3.49 2.29 -11.82
CA ILE A 20 4.13 2.14 -10.51
C ILE A 20 3.15 1.48 -9.53
N TRP A 21 1.88 1.92 -9.50
CA TRP A 21 0.83 1.30 -8.68
C TRP A 21 0.54 -0.16 -9.06
N VAL A 22 0.51 -0.47 -10.35
CA VAL A 22 0.39 -1.86 -10.82
C VAL A 22 1.55 -2.71 -10.33
N ARG A 23 2.78 -2.20 -10.40
CA ARG A 23 3.97 -2.90 -9.92
C ARG A 23 3.92 -3.13 -8.41
N PHE A 24 3.54 -2.11 -7.63
CA PHE A 24 3.32 -2.24 -6.19
C PHE A 24 2.33 -3.37 -5.87
N ARG A 25 1.20 -3.41 -6.59
CA ARG A 25 0.18 -4.43 -6.36
C ARG A 25 0.70 -5.85 -6.64
N CYS A 26 1.50 -6.04 -7.68
CA CYS A 26 2.14 -7.32 -7.96
C CYS A 26 3.15 -7.70 -6.86
N GLU A 27 4.04 -6.78 -6.47
CA GLU A 27 5.02 -7.02 -5.41
C GLU A 27 4.35 -7.33 -4.06
N LEU A 28 3.24 -6.66 -3.74
CA LEU A 28 2.44 -6.95 -2.55
C LEU A 28 1.73 -8.30 -2.64
N ALA A 29 1.17 -8.67 -3.80
CA ALA A 29 0.53 -9.97 -3.97
C ALA A 29 1.53 -11.12 -3.78
N ASP A 30 2.73 -11.01 -4.36
CA ASP A 30 3.82 -11.99 -4.18
C ASP A 30 4.23 -12.08 -2.70
N LEU A 31 4.32 -10.93 -2.01
CA LEU A 31 4.65 -10.87 -0.60
C LEU A 31 3.58 -11.55 0.28
N LEU A 32 2.30 -11.35 -0.04
CA LEU A 32 1.18 -11.95 0.68
C LEU A 32 1.06 -13.45 0.40
N ASP A 33 1.42 -13.92 -0.79
CA ASP A 33 1.45 -15.36 -1.12
C ASP A 33 2.51 -16.10 -0.30
N GLY A 34 3.65 -15.46 -0.05
CA GLY A 34 4.71 -15.97 0.82
C GLY A 34 4.46 -15.80 2.33
N MET A 35 3.42 -15.09 2.74
CA MET A 35 3.16 -14.77 4.15
C MET A 35 2.84 -16.01 4.97
N THR A 36 3.38 -16.10 6.18
CA THR A 36 3.06 -17.16 7.15
C THR A 36 2.25 -16.60 8.32
N ALA A 37 1.58 -17.46 9.08
CA ALA A 37 0.80 -17.01 10.23
C ALA A 37 1.67 -16.41 11.36
N ASP A 38 2.92 -16.86 11.47
CA ASP A 38 3.88 -16.39 12.49
C ASP A 38 4.56 -15.06 12.12
N HIS A 39 4.56 -14.72 10.83
CA HIS A 39 5.21 -13.53 10.28
C HIS A 39 4.17 -12.69 9.54
N PRO A 40 3.33 -11.92 10.27
CA PRO A 40 2.43 -10.97 9.66
C PRO A 40 3.23 -9.87 8.97
N ILE A 41 2.62 -9.27 7.95
CA ILE A 41 3.20 -8.16 7.21
C ILE A 41 2.45 -6.89 7.58
N THR A 42 3.18 -5.81 7.83
CA THR A 42 2.63 -4.47 7.92
C THR A 42 3.13 -3.66 6.75
N VAL A 43 2.25 -2.98 6.03
CA VAL A 43 2.61 -1.97 5.04
C VAL A 43 2.29 -0.60 5.63
N TYR A 44 3.24 0.31 5.60
CA TYR A 44 3.04 1.68 6.06
C TYR A 44 3.71 2.70 5.14
N ALA A 45 3.18 3.92 5.15
CA ALA A 45 3.73 5.03 4.37
C ALA A 45 4.77 5.81 5.19
N LEU A 46 6.01 5.87 4.70
CA LEU A 46 7.06 6.74 5.21
C LEU A 46 6.80 8.18 4.76
N TRP A 47 5.84 8.84 5.38
CA TRP A 47 5.78 10.29 5.38
C TRP A 47 6.48 10.83 6.63
N THR A 48 7.24 11.90 6.42
CA THR A 48 8.01 12.54 7.49
C THR A 48 7.09 12.83 8.67
N GLU A 49 7.48 12.37 9.86
CA GLU A 49 6.76 12.39 11.16
C GLU A 49 6.12 13.73 11.56
N MET A 50 6.35 14.80 10.79
CA MET A 50 5.83 16.14 11.00
C MET A 50 4.30 16.25 10.87
N PHE A 51 3.62 15.25 10.28
CA PHE A 51 2.19 15.31 9.92
C PHE A 51 1.28 14.26 10.60
N GLY A 52 1.72 13.60 11.67
CA GLY A 52 0.89 12.68 12.47
C GLY A 52 1.05 11.19 12.15
N PRO A 53 0.09 10.34 12.56
CA PRO A 53 0.18 8.88 12.39
C PRO A 53 0.22 8.48 10.92
N GLN A 54 1.06 7.49 10.60
CA GLN A 54 1.31 7.05 9.24
C GLN A 54 0.21 6.07 8.77
N PRO A 55 -0.30 6.22 7.54
CA PRO A 55 -1.17 5.23 6.91
C PRO A 55 -0.58 3.83 7.04
N THR A 56 -1.29 2.93 7.71
CA THR A 56 -0.80 1.59 8.04
C THR A 56 -1.86 0.53 7.79
N ILE A 57 -1.47 -0.55 7.12
CA ILE A 57 -2.29 -1.74 6.90
C ILE A 57 -1.53 -2.97 7.42
N ALA A 58 -2.13 -3.65 8.39
CA ALA A 58 -1.63 -4.92 8.90
C ALA A 58 -2.32 -6.10 8.20
N PHE A 59 -1.52 -7.05 7.71
CA PHE A 59 -1.93 -8.26 7.03
C PHE A 59 -1.67 -9.46 7.93
N THR A 60 -2.71 -10.26 8.18
CA THR A 60 -2.62 -11.41 9.07
C THR A 60 -3.37 -12.61 8.49
N HIS A 61 -2.84 -13.82 8.73
CA HIS A 61 -3.64 -15.03 8.55
C HIS A 61 -4.48 -15.29 9.78
N THR A 62 -5.77 -15.50 9.55
CA THR A 62 -6.71 -15.93 10.60
C THR A 62 -6.76 -17.46 10.65
N GLY A 63 -7.20 -18.02 11.79
CA GLY A 63 -7.35 -19.47 11.96
C GLY A 63 -8.31 -20.17 10.99
N ASN A 64 -9.10 -19.42 10.21
CA ASN A 64 -10.06 -19.95 9.23
C ASN A 64 -9.53 -19.86 7.78
N SER A 65 -8.21 -19.91 7.56
CA SER A 65 -7.58 -19.80 6.23
C SER A 65 -8.01 -18.55 5.47
N ARG A 66 -8.16 -17.43 6.19
CA ARG A 66 -8.45 -16.11 5.60
C ARG A 66 -7.28 -15.17 5.80
N LEU A 67 -7.04 -14.36 4.77
CA LEU A 67 -6.17 -13.20 4.83
C LEU A 67 -7.00 -12.01 5.30
N ARG A 68 -6.63 -11.40 6.42
CA ARG A 68 -7.27 -10.22 6.99
C ARG A 68 -6.35 -9.01 6.83
N LEU A 69 -6.91 -7.95 6.27
CA LEU A 69 -6.36 -6.61 6.27
C LEU A 69 -6.98 -5.86 7.45
N THR A 70 -6.16 -5.16 8.21
CA THR A 70 -6.58 -4.38 9.39
C THR A 70 -5.97 -3.00 9.31
N VAL A 71 -6.81 -2.01 9.60
CA VAL A 71 -6.46 -0.60 9.66
C VAL A 71 -6.92 -0.09 11.00
N ALA A 72 -6.05 0.56 11.79
CA ALA A 72 -6.53 1.26 12.97
C ALA A 72 -7.07 2.63 12.57
N ALA A 73 -8.22 3.04 13.11
CA ALA A 73 -8.81 4.33 12.79
C ALA A 73 -7.90 5.49 13.22
N ARG A 74 -7.09 5.30 14.26
CA ARG A 74 -6.06 6.27 14.65
C ARG A 74 -4.96 6.46 13.60
N ASP A 75 -4.77 5.48 12.71
CA ASP A 75 -3.82 5.56 11.60
C ASP A 75 -4.49 6.20 10.36
N LEU A 76 -5.77 6.62 10.46
CA LEU A 76 -6.50 7.27 9.36
C LEU A 76 -6.10 8.73 9.18
N TYR A 77 -5.93 9.51 10.25
CA TYR A 77 -5.32 10.85 10.24
C TYR A 77 -5.21 11.42 11.68
N PRO A 78 -4.37 12.42 11.96
CA PRO A 78 -4.34 13.10 13.27
C PRO A 78 -5.50 14.10 13.48
N TYR A 79 -6.22 14.50 12.42
CA TYR A 79 -7.23 15.56 12.49
C TYR A 79 -8.64 14.98 12.32
N GLY A 80 -9.37 14.88 13.44
CA GLY A 80 -10.56 14.05 13.60
C GLY A 80 -11.80 14.23 12.70
N PRO A 81 -12.07 15.36 11.99
CA PRO A 81 -13.25 15.43 11.11
C PRO A 81 -13.13 14.51 9.89
N GLU A 82 -11.92 14.31 9.37
CA GLU A 82 -11.67 13.56 8.14
C GLU A 82 -11.75 12.03 8.34
N ASP A 83 -11.64 11.55 9.59
CA ASP A 83 -11.66 10.12 9.91
C ASP A 83 -12.99 9.47 9.53
N ALA A 84 -14.12 10.16 9.76
CA ALA A 84 -15.44 9.62 9.46
C ALA A 84 -15.67 9.45 7.95
N GLU A 85 -15.16 10.38 7.15
CA GLU A 85 -15.24 10.32 5.68
C GLU A 85 -14.37 9.18 5.13
N ARG A 86 -13.15 9.03 5.65
CA ARG A 86 -12.25 7.93 5.27
C ARG A 86 -12.81 6.55 5.67
N VAL A 87 -13.39 6.43 6.87
CA VAL A 87 -14.10 5.20 7.28
C VAL A 87 -15.28 4.92 6.35
N ALA A 88 -16.02 5.95 5.92
CA ALA A 88 -17.11 5.78 4.98
C ALA A 88 -16.63 5.28 3.62
N LEU A 89 -15.51 5.80 3.09
CA LEU A 89 -14.88 5.33 1.84
C LEU A 89 -14.43 3.87 1.94
N LEU A 90 -13.81 3.47 3.04
CA LEU A 90 -13.46 2.06 3.30
C LEU A 90 -14.71 1.19 3.37
N THR A 91 -15.74 1.65 4.07
CA THR A 91 -16.99 0.88 4.24
C THR A 91 -17.72 0.69 2.92
N ALA A 92 -17.72 1.71 2.04
CA ALA A 92 -18.27 1.62 0.69
C ALA A 92 -17.56 0.54 -0.15
N GLU A 93 -16.27 0.34 0.08
CA GLU A 93 -15.47 -0.73 -0.52
C GLU A 93 -15.56 -2.08 0.23
N GLY A 94 -16.48 -2.23 1.18
CA GLY A 94 -16.74 -3.49 1.87
C GLY A 94 -15.80 -3.80 3.03
N TRP A 95 -15.08 -2.81 3.54
CA TRP A 95 -14.45 -2.91 4.85
C TRP A 95 -15.52 -2.86 5.95
N ARG A 96 -15.22 -3.49 7.08
CA ARG A 96 -16.09 -3.51 8.26
C ARG A 96 -15.41 -2.78 9.41
N SER A 97 -16.06 -1.75 9.94
CA SER A 97 -15.63 -1.11 11.18
C SER A 97 -15.97 -1.99 12.39
N LEU A 98 -15.03 -2.09 13.31
CA LEU A 98 -15.15 -2.80 14.58
C LEU A 98 -15.28 -1.81 15.74
N ARG A 99 -15.75 -2.31 16.89
CA ARG A 99 -15.97 -1.49 18.10
C ARG A 99 -14.68 -0.99 18.74
N ASP A 100 -13.55 -1.63 18.46
CA ASP A 100 -12.22 -1.26 18.94
C ASP A 100 -11.57 -0.14 18.13
N GLY A 101 -12.30 0.43 17.17
CA GLY A 101 -11.80 1.49 16.31
C GLY A 101 -10.89 0.97 15.20
N THR A 102 -11.01 -0.29 14.79
CA THR A 102 -10.33 -0.81 13.59
C THR A 102 -11.30 -1.01 12.44
N CYS A 103 -10.80 -0.92 11.21
CA CYS A 103 -11.51 -1.35 10.01
C CYS A 103 -10.83 -2.59 9.45
N ILE A 104 -11.61 -3.62 9.12
CA ILE A 104 -11.10 -4.88 8.58
C ILE A 104 -11.72 -5.26 7.25
N ARG A 105 -10.94 -5.92 6.39
CA ARG A 105 -11.43 -6.60 5.19
C ARG A 105 -10.79 -7.97 5.09
N GLU A 106 -11.57 -8.97 4.73
CA GLU A 106 -11.12 -10.37 4.74
C GLU A 106 -11.33 -11.05 3.40
N PHE A 107 -10.31 -11.79 2.99
CA PHE A 107 -10.25 -12.54 1.75
C PHE A 107 -9.97 -14.01 2.05
N ALA A 108 -10.36 -14.91 1.15
CA ALA A 108 -9.80 -16.26 1.19
C ALA A 108 -8.29 -16.17 0.98
N GLN A 109 -7.49 -16.98 1.68
CA GLN A 109 -6.02 -16.88 1.65
C GLN A 109 -5.45 -16.86 0.22
N ARG A 110 -5.99 -17.67 -0.70
CA ARG A 110 -5.58 -17.71 -2.11
C ARG A 110 -5.94 -16.47 -2.95
N ARG A 111 -6.67 -15.50 -2.41
CA ARG A 111 -7.11 -14.29 -3.14
C ARG A 111 -6.21 -13.10 -2.84
N VAL A 112 -4.89 -13.31 -2.93
CA VAL A 112 -3.86 -12.30 -2.65
C VAL A 112 -3.97 -11.10 -3.58
N ASP A 113 -4.34 -11.29 -4.86
CA ASP A 113 -4.55 -10.18 -5.80
C ASP A 113 -5.68 -9.25 -5.35
N ALA A 114 -6.80 -9.82 -4.88
CA ALA A 114 -7.93 -9.03 -4.41
C ALA A 114 -7.60 -8.29 -3.12
N ALA A 115 -6.78 -8.90 -2.26
CA ALA A 115 -6.25 -8.25 -1.07
C ALA A 115 -5.31 -7.09 -1.43
N ALA A 116 -4.40 -7.28 -2.39
CA ALA A 116 -3.49 -6.24 -2.85
C ALA A 116 -4.24 -5.07 -3.54
N MET A 117 -5.30 -5.36 -4.31
CA MET A 117 -6.19 -4.32 -4.86
C MET A 117 -6.87 -3.51 -3.76
N ALA A 118 -7.38 -4.17 -2.72
CA ALA A 118 -8.03 -3.48 -1.60
C ALA A 118 -7.05 -2.63 -0.79
N ALA A 119 -5.80 -3.09 -0.64
CA ALA A 119 -4.74 -2.32 -0.02
C ALA A 119 -4.34 -1.10 -0.86
N GLN A 120 -4.20 -1.27 -2.18
CA GLN A 120 -3.96 -0.15 -3.11
C GLN A 120 -5.05 0.91 -2.99
N TYR A 121 -6.33 0.53 -3.06
CA TYR A 121 -7.44 1.49 -2.95
C TYR A 121 -7.36 2.25 -1.63
N ALA A 122 -7.14 1.53 -0.53
CA ALA A 122 -7.07 2.17 0.78
C ALA A 122 -5.91 3.20 0.79
N LEU A 123 -4.70 2.79 0.42
CA LEU A 123 -3.51 3.66 0.43
C LEU A 123 -3.63 4.85 -0.54
N ARG A 124 -4.08 4.61 -1.76
CA ARG A 124 -4.14 5.62 -2.82
C ARG A 124 -5.36 6.53 -2.69
N ASP A 125 -6.54 5.96 -2.53
CA ASP A 125 -7.81 6.68 -2.70
C ASP A 125 -8.44 7.11 -1.36
N VAL A 126 -8.03 6.51 -0.23
CA VAL A 126 -8.51 6.90 1.11
C VAL A 126 -7.45 7.74 1.85
N TRP A 127 -6.17 7.39 1.71
CA TRP A 127 -5.07 8.09 2.36
C TRP A 127 -4.29 9.04 1.45
N ASP A 128 -4.68 9.15 0.19
CA ASP A 128 -4.02 10.04 -0.77
C ASP A 128 -2.50 9.83 -0.86
N VAL A 129 -2.03 8.59 -0.65
CA VAL A 129 -0.60 8.26 -0.85
C VAL A 129 -0.29 8.55 -2.31
N PRO A 130 0.62 9.49 -2.62
CA PRO A 130 0.79 9.95 -3.99
C PRO A 130 1.55 8.93 -4.85
N ASP A 131 2.49 8.20 -4.26
CA ASP A 131 3.37 7.26 -4.93
C ASP A 131 3.69 6.06 -4.00
N PRO A 132 3.60 4.81 -4.47
CA PRO A 132 3.88 3.64 -3.63
C PRO A 132 5.37 3.47 -3.26
N THR A 133 6.29 4.26 -3.82
CA THR A 133 7.70 4.30 -3.40
C THR A 133 7.89 4.84 -1.99
N TYR A 134 6.90 5.57 -1.45
CA TYR A 134 6.83 5.94 -0.04
C TYR A 134 6.39 4.79 0.87
N LEU A 135 5.93 3.67 0.30
CA LEU A 135 5.47 2.53 1.07
C LEU A 135 6.64 1.60 1.40
N VAL A 136 6.60 1.10 2.63
CA VAL A 136 7.51 0.08 3.11
C VAL A 136 6.74 -1.04 3.79
N SER A 137 7.33 -2.22 3.79
CA SER A 137 6.87 -3.36 4.58
C SER A 137 7.91 -3.79 5.61
N ASP A 138 7.46 -4.29 6.76
CA ASP A 138 8.30 -4.79 7.86
C ASP A 138 8.50 -6.32 7.86
N GLN A 139 8.50 -6.96 6.69
CA GLN A 139 8.63 -8.41 6.58
C GLN A 139 9.86 -8.92 7.34
N ASP A 140 9.66 -9.89 8.24
CA ASP A 140 10.73 -10.53 9.02
C ASP A 140 11.62 -9.53 9.80
N ARG A 141 11.05 -8.37 10.16
CA ARG A 141 11.74 -7.24 10.84
C ARG A 141 12.76 -6.51 9.96
N GLU A 142 12.77 -6.77 8.65
CA GLU A 142 13.54 -6.02 7.68
C GLU A 142 12.63 -5.04 6.94
N LEU A 143 13.08 -3.79 6.81
CA LEU A 143 12.36 -2.79 6.04
C LEU A 143 12.62 -3.00 4.56
N ARG A 144 11.56 -3.31 3.83
CA ARG A 144 11.57 -3.44 2.37
C ARG A 144 10.76 -2.31 1.76
N THR A 145 11.39 -1.55 0.87
CA THR A 145 10.72 -0.56 0.03
C THR A 145 10.06 -1.23 -1.17
N PHE A 146 8.85 -0.80 -1.48
CA PHE A 146 8.19 -1.19 -2.72
C PHE A 146 8.75 -0.39 -3.90
N VAL A 147 8.76 -1.01 -5.09
CA VAL A 147 9.04 -0.32 -6.36
C VAL A 147 10.37 0.46 -6.36
N THR A 148 11.44 -0.09 -5.78
CA THR A 148 12.76 0.54 -5.90
C THR A 148 13.22 0.59 -7.35
N SER A 149 13.75 1.74 -7.75
CA SER A 149 14.31 2.05 -9.08
C SER A 149 15.64 1.34 -9.38
N ARG A 150 15.99 0.29 -8.63
CA ARG A 150 17.14 -0.53 -8.96
C ARG A 150 16.70 -1.65 -9.92
N ALA A 151 16.64 -1.31 -11.21
CA ALA A 151 17.26 -2.22 -12.16
C ALA A 151 18.66 -2.49 -11.60
N ALA A 152 18.89 -3.68 -11.05
CA ALA A 152 20.23 -4.10 -10.72
C ALA A 152 21.04 -3.93 -12.01
N ALA A 153 21.88 -2.90 -12.06
CA ALA A 153 22.90 -2.79 -13.07
C ALA A 153 23.66 -4.11 -13.00
N ARG A 154 23.40 -5.00 -13.97
CA ARG A 154 24.24 -6.16 -14.21
C ARG A 154 25.59 -5.56 -14.54
N GLU A 155 26.51 -5.58 -13.60
CA GLU A 155 27.91 -5.33 -13.89
C GLU A 155 28.28 -6.24 -15.06
N PRO A 156 28.74 -5.68 -16.20
CA PRO A 156 29.28 -6.51 -17.24
C PRO A 156 30.52 -7.19 -16.65
N LYS A 157 30.47 -8.52 -16.56
CA LYS A 157 31.67 -9.33 -16.33
C LYS A 157 32.64 -8.99 -17.46
N MET A 158 33.65 -8.17 -17.17
CA MET A 158 34.80 -8.02 -18.04
C MET A 158 35.48 -9.39 -18.13
N ARG A 159 35.51 -9.92 -19.35
CA ARG A 159 36.37 -11.03 -19.74
C ARG A 159 37.72 -10.48 -20.18
#